data_AF-A0A834FC18-F1
#
_entry.id   AF-A0A834FC18-F1
#
_cell.length_a   1.000
_cell.length_b   1.000
_cell.length_c   1.000
_cell.angle_alpha   90.00
_cell.angle_beta   90.00
_cell.angle_gamma   90.00
#
_symmetry.space_group_name_H-M   'P 1'
#
loop_
_entity.id
_entity.type
_entity.pdbx_description
1 polymer ?
#
loop_
_entity_poly.entity_id
_entity_poly.type
_entity_poly.pdbx_seq_one_letter_code
_entity_poly.pdbx_strand_id
1 'polypeptide(L)'
;MKIYNKRECDFQSLREYNDYLEQVEDIVYNLTNNVDVENTKLRMEQYQRENKDVIQRNKAKLTREQEELEELLLLEQQSNEQRRLEVLQEEQRQLQAKRKSKQALLDELEQSKLPATLLLAQHKVRAAQLETEIEQQKQNVKPTSLFSTGIQMNHTVSLQPLPRIEEALYLYKPLHVETYGPPVPELEQLGRYGYLNHVRGSLPQDTAGGYTSALACYRAIQDAFSGLFPPKF
;
A
#
# COMPACT_ATOMS: atom_id res chain seq x y z
N MET A 1 11.58 23.53 -6.18
CA MET A 1 12.09 24.78 -6.81
C MET A 1 13.61 24.82 -6.78
N LYS A 2 14.28 25.19 -7.89
CA LYS A 2 15.75 25.09 -8.01
C LYS A 2 16.52 26.33 -7.53
N ILE A 3 15.89 27.51 -7.61
CA ILE A 3 16.51 28.81 -7.31
C ILE A 3 15.85 29.45 -6.09
N TYR A 4 14.52 29.48 -6.05
CA TYR A 4 13.74 29.96 -4.90
C TYR A 4 13.46 28.81 -3.93
N ASN A 5 14.38 28.56 -3.00
CA ASN A 5 14.32 27.42 -2.07
C ASN A 5 14.48 27.83 -0.59
N LYS A 6 14.11 29.07 -0.25
CA LYS A 6 14.03 29.50 1.15
C LYS A 6 12.77 28.96 1.81
N ARG A 7 12.88 28.51 3.06
CA ARG A 7 11.76 28.03 3.88
C ARG A 7 11.33 29.11 4.86
N GLU A 8 10.16 28.96 5.47
CA GLU A 8 9.65 29.89 6.51
C GLU A 8 10.68 30.15 7.62
N CYS A 9 11.43 29.12 8.03
CA CYS A 9 12.49 29.23 9.05
C CYS A 9 13.71 30.08 8.65
N ASP A 10 13.85 30.43 7.37
CA ASP A 10 14.94 31.28 6.87
C ASP A 10 14.61 32.78 6.98
N PHE A 11 13.40 33.14 7.42
CA PHE A 11 12.92 34.51 7.57
C PHE A 11 12.69 34.87 9.04
N GLN A 12 12.77 36.16 9.38
CA GLN A 12 12.57 36.63 10.76
C GLN A 12 11.09 36.78 11.11
N SER A 13 10.24 36.94 10.10
CA SER A 13 8.80 37.09 10.27
C SER A 13 8.01 36.38 9.18
N LEU A 14 6.78 35.98 9.52
CA LEU A 14 5.84 35.39 8.57
C LEU A 14 5.49 36.35 7.43
N ARG A 15 5.47 37.66 7.68
CA ARG A 15 5.22 38.66 6.64
C ARG A 15 6.30 38.63 5.56
N GLU A 16 7.58 38.61 5.94
CA GLU A 16 8.68 38.51 4.97
C GLU A 16 8.62 37.23 4.15
N TYR A 17 8.21 36.12 4.77
CA TYR A 17 8.03 34.85 4.06
C TYR A 17 6.86 34.93 3.06
N ASN A 18 5.73 35.54 3.44
CA ASN A 18 4.60 35.72 2.54
C ASN A 18 4.94 36.66 1.38
N ASP A 19 5.61 37.79 1.65
CA ASP A 19 6.07 38.72 0.62
C ASP A 19 7.07 38.04 -0.33
N TYR A 20 7.86 37.08 0.16
CA TYR A 20 8.73 36.24 -0.66
C TYR A 20 7.95 35.26 -1.54
N LEU A 21 6.91 34.61 -0.99
CA LEU A 21 6.06 33.71 -1.77
C LEU A 21 5.31 34.45 -2.88
N GLU A 22 4.76 35.63 -2.59
CA GLU A 22 4.11 36.50 -3.59
C GLU A 22 5.08 36.86 -4.72
N GLN A 23 6.32 37.24 -4.40
CA GLN A 23 7.35 37.49 -5.41
C GLN A 23 7.67 36.25 -6.26
N VAL A 24 7.68 35.05 -5.68
CA VAL A 24 7.89 33.82 -6.43
C VAL A 24 6.70 33.54 -7.36
N GLU A 25 5.48 33.74 -6.90
CA GLU A 25 4.26 33.60 -7.70
C GLU A 25 4.24 34.58 -8.87
N ASP A 26 4.57 35.86 -8.65
CA ASP A 26 4.68 36.88 -9.70
C ASP A 26 5.68 36.47 -10.78
N ILE A 27 6.85 35.97 -10.37
CA ILE A 27 7.88 35.49 -11.29
C ILE A 27 7.35 34.30 -12.10
N VAL A 28 6.73 33.31 -11.43
CA VAL A 28 6.16 32.13 -12.09
C VAL A 28 5.05 32.53 -13.07
N TYR A 29 4.18 33.45 -12.68
CA TYR A 29 3.08 33.99 -13.49
C TYR A 29 3.61 34.70 -14.74
N ASN A 30 4.61 35.56 -14.59
CA ASN A 30 5.23 36.28 -15.70
C ASN A 30 5.90 35.32 -16.69
N LEU A 31 6.64 34.32 -16.19
CA LEU A 31 7.28 33.29 -17.01
C LEU A 31 6.28 32.37 -17.72
N THR A 32 5.17 32.00 -17.07
CA THR A 32 4.16 31.11 -17.68
C THR A 32 3.31 31.84 -18.73
N ASN A 33 3.00 33.11 -18.51
CA ASN A 33 2.19 33.91 -19.43
C ASN A 33 3.01 34.70 -20.47
N ASN A 34 4.33 34.53 -20.48
CA ASN A 34 5.26 35.26 -21.35
C ASN A 34 5.16 36.80 -21.22
N VAL A 35 4.87 37.28 -20.01
CA VAL A 35 4.81 38.71 -19.69
C VAL A 35 6.14 39.13 -19.09
N ASP A 36 6.74 40.19 -19.63
CA ASP A 36 7.99 40.79 -19.14
C ASP A 36 9.11 39.77 -18.80
N VAL A 37 9.31 38.81 -19.71
CA VAL A 37 10.20 37.65 -19.49
C VAL A 37 11.66 38.07 -19.27
N GLU A 38 12.14 39.07 -20.00
CA GLU A 38 13.55 39.49 -19.93
C GLU A 38 13.88 40.15 -18.60
N ASN A 39 13.03 41.05 -18.11
CA ASN A 39 13.19 41.69 -16.81
C ASN A 39 13.07 40.68 -15.67
N THR A 40 12.11 39.77 -15.79
CA THR A 40 11.90 38.67 -14.82
C THR A 40 13.13 37.76 -14.75
N LYS A 41 13.71 37.36 -15.90
CA LYS A 41 14.96 36.59 -15.95
C LYS A 41 16.13 37.33 -15.32
N LEU A 42 16.26 38.63 -15.57
CA LEU A 42 17.33 39.44 -15.00
C LEU A 42 17.24 39.46 -13.47
N ARG A 43 16.03 39.63 -12.94
CA ARG A 43 15.73 39.59 -11.51
C ARG A 43 16.03 38.21 -10.90
N MET A 44 15.69 37.12 -11.61
CA MET A 44 16.05 35.76 -11.21
C MET A 44 17.57 35.54 -11.16
N GLU A 45 18.30 36.02 -12.16
CA GLU A 45 19.76 35.88 -12.22
C GLU A 45 20.45 36.65 -11.09
N GLN A 46 19.99 37.88 -10.83
CA GLN A 46 20.49 38.68 -9.72
C GLN A 46 20.23 38.00 -8.38
N TYR A 47 19.00 37.50 -8.16
CA TYR A 47 18.66 36.75 -6.95
C TYR A 47 19.54 35.50 -6.80
N GLN A 48 19.77 34.75 -7.88
CA GLN A 48 20.62 33.56 -7.88
C GLN A 48 22.07 33.90 -7.50
N ARG A 49 22.59 35.03 -7.98
CA ARG A 49 23.96 35.49 -7.69
C ARG A 49 24.11 35.90 -6.23
N GLU A 50 23.14 36.65 -5.70
CA GLU A 50 23.15 37.14 -4.32
C GLU A 50 22.89 36.02 -3.29
N ASN A 51 22.09 35.01 -3.64
CA ASN A 51 21.69 33.95 -2.71
C ASN A 51 22.37 32.60 -2.99
N LYS A 52 23.43 32.55 -3.79
CA LYS A 52 24.08 31.31 -4.25
C LYS A 52 24.39 30.33 -3.12
N ASP A 53 25.00 30.81 -2.03
CA ASP A 53 25.40 29.97 -0.90
C ASP A 53 24.21 29.43 -0.11
N VAL A 54 23.17 30.25 0.06
CA VAL A 54 21.92 29.86 0.71
C VAL A 54 21.20 28.79 -0.11
N ILE A 55 21.14 29.00 -1.43
CA ILE A 55 20.52 28.06 -2.36
C ILE A 55 21.23 26.70 -2.30
N GLN A 56 22.56 26.70 -2.34
CA GLN A 56 23.34 25.47 -2.28
C GLN A 56 23.18 24.73 -0.95
N ARG A 57 23.16 25.47 0.17
CA ARG A 57 22.95 24.91 1.51
C ARG A 57 21.55 24.29 1.65
N ASN A 58 20.51 25.00 1.23
CA ASN A 58 19.13 24.51 1.30
C ASN A 58 18.91 23.31 0.39
N LYS A 59 19.54 23.30 -0.79
CA LYS A 59 19.54 22.13 -1.68
C LYS A 59 20.20 20.91 -1.02
N ALA A 60 21.37 21.09 -0.40
CA ALA A 60 22.06 20.00 0.29
C ALA A 60 21.25 19.46 1.49
N LYS A 61 20.57 20.33 2.25
CA LYS A 61 19.65 19.92 3.32
C LYS A 61 18.49 19.10 2.77
N LEU A 62 17.84 19.57 1.71
CA LEU A 62 16.73 18.85 1.08
C LEU A 62 17.15 17.46 0.60
N THR A 63 18.32 17.35 -0.04
CA THR A 63 18.84 16.06 -0.50
C THR A 63 19.11 15.10 0.67
N ARG A 64 19.68 15.58 1.78
CA ARG A 64 19.88 14.75 2.98
C ARG A 64 18.57 14.31 3.61
N GLU A 65 17.61 15.24 3.77
CA GLU A 65 16.27 14.94 4.30
C GLU A 65 15.56 13.90 3.41
N GLN A 66 15.75 13.93 2.09
CA GLN A 66 15.24 12.93 1.15
C GLN A 66 15.93 11.57 1.30
N GLU A 67 17.26 11.54 1.37
CA GLU A 67 18.05 10.32 1.57
C GLU A 67 17.68 9.63 2.89
N GLU A 68 17.56 10.39 3.99
CA GLU A 68 17.13 9.88 5.29
C GLU A 68 15.71 9.30 5.25
N LEU A 69 14.78 9.94 4.53
CA LEU A 69 13.42 9.45 4.36
C LEU A 69 13.39 8.14 3.55
N GLU A 70 14.16 8.08 2.46
CA GLU A 70 14.30 6.87 1.64
C GLU A 70 14.88 5.70 2.46
N GLU A 71 15.90 5.95 3.29
CA GLU A 71 16.47 4.96 4.19
C GLU A 71 15.44 4.42 5.19
N LEU A 72 14.65 5.30 5.82
CA LEU A 72 13.59 4.91 6.75
C LEU A 72 12.52 4.04 6.08
N LEU A 73 12.08 4.42 4.87
CA LEU A 73 11.09 3.65 4.11
C LEU A 73 11.63 2.26 3.71
N LEU A 74 12.90 2.16 3.33
CA LEU A 74 13.53 0.88 3.02
C LEU A 74 13.60 -0.04 4.24
N LEU A 75 13.95 0.51 5.41
CA LEU A 75 13.97 -0.26 6.66
C LEU A 75 12.56 -0.74 7.06
N GLU A 76 11.54 0.10 6.90
CA GLU A 76 10.15 -0.28 7.16
C GLU A 76 9.68 -1.38 6.19
N GLN A 77 9.98 -1.25 4.90
CA GLN A 77 9.67 -2.27 3.90
C GLN A 77 10.35 -3.60 4.22
N GLN A 78 11.66 -3.58 4.49
CA GLN A 78 12.41 -4.79 4.82
C GLN A 78 11.86 -5.47 6.09
N SER A 79 11.52 -4.71 7.12
CA SER A 79 10.93 -5.25 8.35
C SER A 79 9.56 -5.89 8.09
N ASN A 80 8.73 -5.25 7.27
CA ASN A 80 7.42 -5.78 6.88
C ASN A 80 7.54 -7.06 6.04
N GLU A 81 8.51 -7.12 5.12
CA GLU A 81 8.79 -8.32 4.33
C GLU A 81 9.28 -9.47 5.20
N GLN A 82 10.23 -9.23 6.10
CA GLN A 82 10.70 -10.22 7.06
C GLN A 82 9.54 -10.78 7.89
N ARG A 83 8.68 -9.90 8.41
CA ARG A 83 7.50 -10.30 9.18
C ARG A 83 6.52 -11.15 8.36
N ARG A 84 6.30 -10.81 7.09
CA ARG A 84 5.46 -11.63 6.18
C ARG A 84 6.07 -13.01 5.96
N LEU A 85 7.38 -13.09 5.75
CA LEU A 85 8.09 -14.37 5.58
C LEU A 85 8.02 -15.23 6.84
N GLU A 86 8.19 -14.64 8.02
CA GLU A 86 8.09 -15.34 9.31
C GLU A 86 6.69 -15.95 9.51
N VAL A 87 5.63 -15.19 9.22
CA VAL A 87 4.24 -15.68 9.30
C VAL A 87 4.03 -16.86 8.35
N LEU A 88 4.47 -16.75 7.09
CA LEU A 88 4.35 -17.83 6.11
C LEU A 88 5.12 -19.09 6.54
N GLN A 89 6.32 -18.93 7.10
CA GLN A 89 7.11 -20.05 7.62
C GLN A 89 6.45 -20.70 8.84
N GLU A 90 5.88 -19.91 9.75
CA GLU A 90 5.10 -20.42 10.89
C GLU A 90 3.88 -21.21 10.45
N GLU A 91 3.09 -20.67 9.52
CA GLU A 91 1.94 -21.37 8.95
C GLU A 91 2.34 -22.70 8.30
N GLN A 92 3.45 -22.71 7.55
CA GLN A 92 3.98 -23.94 6.95
C GLN A 92 4.41 -24.96 8.03
N ARG A 93 5.11 -24.51 9.08
CA ARG A 93 5.51 -25.38 10.21
C ARG A 93 4.28 -25.95 10.92
N GLN A 94 3.24 -25.15 11.15
CA GLN A 94 1.99 -25.61 11.75
C GLN A 94 1.27 -26.64 10.87
N LEU A 95 1.22 -26.42 9.55
CA LEU A 95 0.61 -27.35 8.61
C LEU A 95 1.36 -28.69 8.59
N GLN A 96 2.70 -28.65 8.57
CA GLN A 96 3.52 -29.86 8.63
C GLN A 96 3.36 -30.60 9.96
N ALA A 97 3.29 -29.88 11.09
CA ALA A 97 3.04 -30.48 12.39
C ALA A 97 1.66 -31.14 12.47
N LYS A 98 0.61 -30.50 11.93
CA LYS A 98 -0.73 -31.10 11.81
C LYS A 98 -0.72 -32.36 10.94
N ARG A 99 0.01 -32.35 9.81
CA ARG A 99 0.18 -33.53 8.96
C ARG A 99 0.90 -34.68 9.68
N LYS A 100 2.01 -34.41 10.36
CA LYS A 100 2.76 -35.40 11.14
C LYS A 100 1.93 -35.97 12.30
N SER A 101 1.20 -35.12 13.02
CA SER A 101 0.31 -35.56 14.10
C SER A 101 -0.82 -36.46 13.59
N LYS A 102 -1.40 -36.13 12.42
CA LYS A 102 -2.40 -36.99 11.77
C LYS A 102 -1.80 -38.33 11.33
N GLN A 103 -0.60 -38.33 10.76
CA GLN A 103 0.11 -39.56 10.36
C GLN A 103 0.38 -40.44 11.58
N ALA A 104 0.92 -39.88 12.67
CA ALA A 104 1.17 -40.62 13.89
C ALA A 104 -0.09 -41.26 14.49
N LEU A 105 -1.24 -40.57 14.43
CA LEU A 105 -2.52 -41.15 14.85
C LEU A 105 -2.93 -42.34 13.97
N LEU A 106 -2.74 -42.24 12.66
CA LEU A 106 -3.04 -43.35 11.74
C LEU A 106 -2.13 -44.55 12.01
N ASP A 107 -0.83 -44.32 12.21
CA ASP A 107 0.14 -45.37 12.52
C ASP A 107 -0.17 -46.04 13.89
N GLU A 108 -0.53 -45.25 14.92
CA GLU A 108 -0.97 -45.77 16.22
C GLU A 108 -2.26 -46.61 16.10
N LEU A 109 -3.21 -46.19 15.26
CA LEU A 109 -4.44 -46.95 14.99
C LEU A 109 -4.18 -48.25 14.21
N GLU A 110 -3.20 -48.27 13.32
CA GLU A 110 -2.83 -49.45 12.54
C GLU A 110 -2.08 -50.49 13.39
N GLN A 111 -1.13 -50.04 14.21
CA GLN A 111 -0.20 -50.92 14.92
C GLN A 111 -0.71 -51.38 16.28
N SER A 112 -1.56 -50.59 16.95
CA SER A 112 -2.01 -50.90 18.31
C SER A 112 -3.30 -51.74 18.32
N LYS A 113 -3.40 -52.62 19.30
CA LYS A 113 -4.61 -53.45 19.56
C LYS A 113 -5.58 -52.81 20.55
N LEU A 114 -5.36 -51.53 20.88
CA LEU A 114 -6.21 -50.80 21.81
C LEU A 114 -7.52 -50.38 21.12
N PRO A 115 -8.62 -50.21 21.87
CA PRO A 115 -9.86 -49.71 21.30
C PRO A 115 -9.66 -48.29 20.75
N ALA A 116 -10.08 -48.07 19.51
CA ALA A 116 -9.89 -46.80 18.79
C ALA A 116 -10.44 -45.57 19.56
N THR A 117 -11.48 -45.76 20.37
CA THR A 117 -12.06 -44.72 21.23
C THR A 117 -11.07 -44.15 22.23
N LEU A 118 -10.21 -45.00 22.81
CA LEU A 118 -9.21 -44.58 23.79
C LEU A 118 -8.07 -43.79 23.13
N LEU A 119 -7.62 -44.23 21.95
CA LEU A 119 -6.55 -43.57 21.19
C LEU A 119 -6.98 -42.18 20.69
N LEU A 120 -8.21 -42.05 20.20
CA LEU A 120 -8.78 -40.76 19.82
C LEU A 120 -8.90 -39.82 21.03
N ALA A 121 -9.30 -40.33 22.20
CA ALA A 121 -9.38 -39.52 23.41
C ALA A 121 -8.00 -39.00 23.83
N GLN A 122 -6.97 -39.86 23.80
CA GLN A 122 -5.61 -39.46 24.13
C GLN A 122 -5.04 -38.44 23.13
N HIS A 123 -5.28 -38.63 21.84
CA HIS A 123 -4.85 -37.71 20.79
C HIS A 123 -5.49 -36.33 20.92
N LYS A 124 -6.79 -36.25 21.24
CA LYS A 124 -7.48 -34.98 21.50
C LYS A 124 -6.86 -34.20 22.66
N VAL A 125 -6.48 -34.87 23.74
CA VAL A 125 -5.83 -34.22 24.90
C VAL A 125 -4.44 -33.69 24.51
N ARG A 126 -3.62 -34.50 23.80
CA ARG A 126 -2.30 -34.05 23.31
C ARG A 126 -2.41 -32.86 22.35
N ALA A 127 -3.40 -32.89 21.44
CA ALA A 127 -3.62 -31.81 20.48
C ALA A 127 -4.00 -30.48 21.17
N ALA A 128 -4.90 -30.53 22.16
CA ALA A 128 -5.30 -29.35 22.93
C ALA A 128 -4.13 -28.77 23.73
N GLN A 129 -3.27 -29.60 24.33
CA GLN A 129 -2.07 -29.15 25.04
C GLN A 129 -1.09 -28.44 24.10
N LEU A 130 -0.82 -29.01 22.92
CA LEU A 130 0.05 -28.39 21.92
C LEU A 130 -0.51 -27.05 21.41
N GLU A 131 -1.82 -26.93 21.21
CA GLU A 131 -2.44 -25.66 20.83
C GLU A 131 -2.24 -24.60 21.92
N THR A 132 -2.44 -24.95 23.21
CA THR A 132 -2.19 -24.01 24.31
C THR A 132 -0.72 -23.59 24.44
N GLU A 133 0.23 -24.49 24.18
CA GLU A 133 1.67 -24.16 24.19
C GLU A 133 2.05 -23.24 23.01
N ILE A 134 1.48 -23.46 21.82
CA ILE A 134 1.69 -22.61 20.65
C ILE A 134 1.11 -21.21 20.89
N GLU A 135 -0.05 -21.11 21.53
CA GLU A 135 -0.72 -19.85 21.82
C GLU A 135 0.02 -19.03 22.89
N GLN A 136 0.58 -19.70 23.91
CA GLN A 136 1.48 -19.10 24.89
C GLN A 136 2.81 -18.62 24.27
N GLN A 137 3.39 -19.39 23.33
CA GLN A 137 4.58 -18.95 22.60
C GLN A 137 4.29 -17.73 21.71
N LYS A 138 3.12 -17.68 21.05
CA LYS A 138 2.70 -16.52 20.25
C LYS A 138 2.49 -15.25 21.08
N GLN A 139 2.11 -15.35 22.35
CA GLN A 139 2.00 -14.19 23.25
C GLN A 139 3.36 -13.63 23.70
N ASN A 140 4.41 -14.45 23.72
CA ASN A 140 5.77 -14.00 24.09
C ASN A 140 6.47 -13.22 22.97
N VAL A 141 6.07 -13.43 21.71
CA VAL A 141 6.39 -12.51 20.63
C VAL A 141 5.43 -11.35 20.80
N LYS A 142 5.89 -10.22 21.36
CA LYS A 142 5.04 -9.05 21.64
C LYS A 142 4.11 -8.84 20.45
N PRO A 143 2.77 -8.93 20.62
CA PRO A 143 1.90 -8.46 19.58
C PRO A 143 2.28 -7.00 19.41
N THR A 144 2.83 -6.63 18.25
CA THR A 144 2.81 -5.24 17.81
C THR A 144 1.34 -4.93 17.62
N SER A 145 0.70 -4.58 18.74
CA SER A 145 -0.58 -3.96 18.82
C SER A 145 -0.56 -2.82 17.82
N LEU A 146 -1.31 -2.98 16.74
CA LEU A 146 -1.65 -1.91 15.80
C LEU A 146 -2.63 -0.91 16.43
N PHE A 147 -2.67 -0.80 17.77
CA PHE A 147 -3.40 0.23 18.48
C PHE A 147 -2.88 0.39 19.92
N SER A 148 -1.88 1.26 20.11
CA SER A 148 -1.45 1.69 21.45
C SER A 148 -1.67 3.20 21.59
N THR A 149 -2.90 3.60 21.87
CA THR A 149 -3.11 4.76 22.76
C THR A 149 -2.82 4.30 24.19
N GLY A 150 -1.55 4.11 24.49
CA GLY A 150 -1.05 4.03 25.86
C GLY A 150 -1.00 5.44 26.42
N ILE A 151 -2.03 5.85 27.14
CA ILE A 151 -2.08 7.15 27.82
C ILE A 151 -1.02 7.15 28.92
N GLN A 152 0.17 7.67 28.61
CA GLN A 152 1.05 8.25 29.62
C GLN A 152 0.43 9.61 29.98
N MET A 153 -0.11 9.70 31.20
CA MET A 153 -0.94 10.81 31.68
C MET A 153 -0.27 12.21 31.75
N ASN A 154 0.92 12.41 31.17
CA ASN A 154 1.66 13.68 31.25
C ASN A 154 2.07 14.29 29.89
N HIS A 155 1.58 13.78 28.75
CA HIS A 155 1.73 14.51 27.49
C HIS A 155 0.61 15.54 27.35
N THR A 156 0.97 16.82 27.45
CA THR A 156 0.11 17.93 27.04
C THR A 156 -0.18 17.80 25.55
N VAL A 157 -1.35 17.27 25.21
CA VAL A 157 -1.87 17.32 23.84
C VAL A 157 -2.05 18.81 23.51
N SER A 158 -1.28 19.31 22.55
CA SER A 158 -1.47 20.65 22.01
C SER A 158 -2.86 20.71 21.39
N LEU A 159 -3.78 21.44 22.03
CA LEU A 159 -5.13 21.72 21.54
C LEU A 159 -5.13 22.81 20.45
N GLN A 160 -4.00 23.03 19.78
CA GLN A 160 -3.96 23.95 18.65
C GLN A 160 -4.85 23.39 17.53
N PRO A 161 -5.71 24.22 16.91
CA PRO A 161 -6.43 23.83 15.72
C PRO A 161 -5.42 23.31 14.71
N LEU A 162 -5.56 22.03 14.31
CA LEU A 162 -4.76 21.46 13.24
C LEU A 162 -4.87 22.41 12.03
N PRO A 163 -3.74 22.88 11.47
CA PRO A 163 -3.79 23.63 10.23
C PRO A 163 -4.56 22.77 9.23
N ARG A 164 -5.58 23.33 8.59
CA ARG A 164 -6.29 22.65 7.50
C ARG A 164 -5.26 22.49 6.39
N ILE A 165 -4.65 21.31 6.34
CA ILE A 165 -3.85 20.91 5.20
C ILE A 165 -4.85 20.88 4.06
N GLU A 166 -4.73 21.80 3.11
CA GLU A 166 -5.37 21.68 1.80
C GLU A 166 -4.73 20.48 1.10
N GLU A 167 -5.10 19.29 1.54
CA GLU A 167 -4.76 18.06 0.85
C GLU A 167 -5.44 18.14 -0.51
N ALA A 168 -4.64 18.15 -1.58
CA ALA A 168 -5.16 18.01 -2.92
C ALA A 168 -6.09 16.80 -2.93
N LEU A 169 -7.36 17.03 -3.29
CA LEU A 169 -8.37 15.98 -3.38
C LEU A 169 -7.80 14.81 -4.17
N TYR A 170 -7.92 13.61 -3.61
CA TYR A 170 -7.45 12.39 -4.24
C TYR A 170 -7.95 12.31 -5.69
N LEU A 171 -7.02 12.41 -6.64
CA LEU A 171 -7.30 12.20 -8.05
C LEU A 171 -7.24 10.70 -8.32
N TYR A 172 -8.41 10.10 -8.50
CA TYR A 172 -8.51 8.70 -8.90
C TYR A 172 -7.79 8.50 -10.23
N LYS A 173 -6.68 7.76 -10.20
CA LYS A 173 -6.06 7.20 -11.39
C LYS A 173 -6.53 5.75 -11.50
N PRO A 174 -7.18 5.36 -12.61
CA PRO A 174 -7.60 3.97 -12.79
C PRO A 174 -6.38 3.06 -12.72
N LEU A 175 -6.52 1.94 -12.02
CA LEU A 175 -5.48 0.92 -11.91
C LEU A 175 -5.13 0.40 -13.31
N HIS A 176 -3.90 0.67 -13.78
CA HIS A 176 -3.41 0.10 -15.02
C HIS A 176 -2.77 -1.26 -14.73
N VAL A 177 -3.38 -2.34 -15.23
CA VAL A 177 -2.85 -3.69 -15.12
C VAL A 177 -2.23 -4.06 -16.46
N GLU A 178 -0.91 -4.21 -16.50
CA GLU A 178 -0.22 -4.71 -17.69
C GLU A 178 -0.46 -6.23 -17.81
N THR A 179 -1.40 -6.61 -18.67
CA THR A 179 -1.60 -8.01 -19.05
C THR A 179 -0.76 -8.33 -20.28
N TYR A 180 0.22 -9.23 -20.16
CA TYR A 180 1.07 -9.69 -21.28
C TYR A 180 0.36 -10.73 -22.18
N GLY A 181 -0.94 -10.52 -22.43
CA GLY A 181 -1.80 -11.39 -23.22
C GLY A 181 -2.55 -10.61 -24.31
N PRO A 182 -3.30 -11.31 -25.18
CA PRO A 182 -4.16 -10.65 -26.14
C PRO A 182 -5.17 -9.72 -25.43
N PRO A 183 -5.49 -8.55 -25.99
CA PRO A 183 -6.42 -7.62 -25.36
C PRO A 183 -7.81 -8.25 -25.25
N VAL A 184 -8.45 -8.05 -24.11
CA VAL A 184 -9.83 -8.51 -23.88
C VAL A 184 -10.77 -7.72 -24.80
N PRO A 185 -11.67 -8.37 -25.54
CA PRO A 185 -12.65 -7.68 -26.39
C PRO A 185 -13.62 -6.86 -25.53
N GLU A 186 -13.96 -5.66 -25.99
CA GLU A 186 -14.87 -4.76 -25.27
C GLU A 186 -16.27 -5.38 -25.08
N LEU A 187 -16.96 -4.95 -24.02
CA LEU A 187 -18.29 -5.46 -23.64
C LEU A 187 -19.31 -5.45 -24.79
N GLU A 188 -19.28 -4.40 -25.64
CA GLU A 188 -20.19 -4.26 -26.79
C GLU A 188 -19.88 -5.24 -27.93
N GLN A 189 -18.62 -5.69 -28.02
CA GLN A 189 -18.15 -6.56 -29.10
C GLN A 189 -18.48 -8.04 -28.83
N LEU A 190 -18.78 -8.41 -27.58
CA LEU A 190 -19.10 -9.78 -27.19
C LEU A 190 -20.30 -10.36 -27.94
N GLY A 191 -21.32 -9.53 -28.17
CA GLY A 191 -22.50 -9.94 -28.94
C GLY A 191 -22.15 -10.19 -30.41
N ARG A 192 -21.30 -9.34 -31.00
CA ARG A 192 -20.87 -9.45 -32.41
C ARG A 192 -20.00 -10.68 -32.65
N TYR A 193 -19.11 -11.00 -31.71
CA TYR A 193 -18.24 -12.18 -31.77
C TYR A 193 -18.93 -13.47 -31.35
N GLY A 194 -20.22 -13.43 -30.98
CA GLY A 194 -21.01 -14.61 -30.67
C GLY A 194 -20.70 -15.24 -29.30
N TYR A 195 -19.95 -14.56 -28.43
CA TYR A 195 -19.65 -15.06 -27.08
C TYR A 195 -20.92 -15.23 -26.22
N LEU A 196 -21.98 -14.47 -26.54
CA LEU A 196 -23.25 -14.52 -25.82
C LEU A 196 -24.21 -15.61 -26.31
N ASN A 197 -23.90 -16.32 -27.39
CA ASN A 197 -24.82 -17.28 -28.03
C ASN A 197 -25.17 -18.47 -27.13
N HIS A 198 -24.24 -18.87 -26.25
CA HIS A 198 -24.42 -19.99 -25.32
C HIS A 198 -24.64 -19.54 -23.87
N VAL A 199 -24.77 -18.24 -23.64
CA VAL A 199 -24.99 -17.67 -22.31
C VAL A 199 -26.47 -17.48 -22.08
N ARG A 200 -26.97 -17.91 -20.92
CA ARG A 200 -28.37 -17.69 -20.52
C ARG A 200 -28.70 -16.19 -20.58
N GLY A 201 -29.79 -15.83 -21.26
CA GLY A 201 -30.30 -14.45 -21.27
C GLY A 201 -30.76 -13.99 -19.89
N SER A 202 -30.62 -12.69 -19.59
CA SER A 202 -31.05 -12.11 -18.31
C SER A 202 -32.57 -12.07 -18.20
N LEU A 203 -33.12 -12.48 -17.05
CA LEU A 203 -34.54 -12.31 -16.75
C LEU A 203 -34.79 -10.89 -16.21
N PRO A 204 -36.04 -10.38 -16.29
CA PRO A 204 -36.41 -9.08 -15.72
C PRO A 204 -36.09 -8.94 -14.22
N GLN A 205 -36.09 -10.05 -13.48
CA GLN A 205 -35.72 -10.09 -12.06
C GLN A 205 -34.22 -9.88 -11.83
N ASP A 206 -33.37 -10.36 -12.76
CA ASP A 206 -31.92 -10.22 -12.66
C ASP A 206 -31.48 -8.79 -13.01
N THR A 207 -32.22 -8.12 -13.90
CA THR A 207 -31.85 -6.79 -14.40
C THR A 207 -31.97 -5.69 -13.34
N ALA A 208 -32.81 -5.90 -12.32
CA ALA A 208 -33.02 -4.95 -11.22
C ALA A 208 -31.73 -4.67 -10.40
N GLY A 209 -30.78 -5.62 -10.40
CA GLY A 209 -29.46 -5.47 -9.76
C GLY A 209 -28.35 -4.97 -10.69
N GLY A 210 -28.68 -4.55 -11.92
CA GLY A 210 -27.69 -4.18 -12.94
C GLY A 210 -26.99 -5.37 -13.59
N TYR A 211 -27.47 -6.60 -13.37
CA TYR A 211 -26.93 -7.79 -14.00
C TYR A 211 -27.36 -7.88 -15.47
N THR A 212 -26.38 -8.13 -16.33
CA THR A 212 -26.60 -8.52 -17.73
C THR A 212 -25.79 -9.78 -18.04
N SER A 213 -26.31 -10.62 -18.93
CA SER A 213 -25.59 -11.82 -19.40
C SER A 213 -24.25 -11.46 -20.06
N ALA A 214 -24.19 -10.29 -20.72
CA ALA A 214 -22.97 -9.73 -21.27
C ALA A 214 -21.92 -9.42 -20.20
N LEU A 215 -22.32 -8.83 -19.07
CA LEU A 215 -21.42 -8.51 -17.96
C LEU A 215 -20.79 -9.76 -17.35
N ALA A 216 -21.58 -10.82 -17.17
CA ALA A 216 -21.09 -12.10 -16.65
C ALA A 216 -20.08 -12.74 -17.60
N CYS A 217 -20.37 -12.74 -18.90
CA CYS A 217 -19.48 -13.26 -19.93
C CYS A 217 -18.17 -12.46 -20.01
N TYR A 218 -18.26 -11.13 -19.96
CA TYR A 218 -17.10 -10.24 -19.98
C TYR A 218 -16.14 -10.50 -18.82
N ARG A 219 -16.66 -10.64 -17.59
CA ARG A 219 -15.84 -10.95 -16.41
C ARG A 219 -15.11 -12.29 -16.56
N ALA A 220 -15.81 -13.33 -17.03
CA ALA A 220 -15.21 -14.64 -17.24
C ALA A 220 -14.08 -14.61 -18.29
N ILE A 221 -14.25 -13.83 -19.36
CA ILE A 221 -13.23 -13.65 -20.38
C ILE A 221 -12.05 -12.84 -19.85
N GLN A 222 -12.31 -11.78 -19.08
CA GLN A 222 -11.26 -10.96 -18.46
C GLN A 222 -10.39 -11.79 -17.51
N ASP A 223 -11.00 -12.66 -16.69
CA ASP A 223 -10.28 -13.57 -15.79
C ASP A 223 -9.49 -14.62 -16.59
N ALA A 224 -10.09 -15.20 -17.63
CA ALA A 224 -9.40 -16.16 -18.48
C ALA A 224 -8.16 -15.54 -19.18
N PHE A 225 -8.28 -14.33 -19.71
CA PHE A 225 -7.20 -13.67 -20.46
C PHE A 225 -6.10 -13.10 -19.55
N SER A 226 -6.45 -12.68 -18.34
CA SER A 226 -5.48 -12.19 -17.34
C SER A 226 -4.69 -13.31 -16.67
N GLY A 227 -5.19 -14.55 -16.65
CA GLY A 227 -4.52 -15.71 -16.05
C GLY A 227 -3.62 -16.54 -17.00
N LEU A 228 -3.53 -16.20 -18.29
CA LEU A 228 -2.88 -17.05 -19.30
C LEU A 228 -1.35 -17.06 -19.25
N PHE A 229 -0.72 -16.00 -18.75
CA PHE A 229 0.73 -15.85 -18.78
C PHE A 229 1.27 -15.57 -17.37
N PRO A 230 2.27 -16.34 -16.90
CA PRO A 230 2.94 -16.00 -15.65
C PRO A 230 3.59 -14.62 -15.81
N PRO A 231 3.51 -13.74 -14.78
CA PRO A 231 4.28 -12.51 -14.81
C PRO A 231 5.76 -12.87 -15.00
N LYS A 232 6.43 -12.22 -15.95
CA LYS A 232 7.88 -12.33 -16.08
C LYS A 232 8.48 -11.62 -14.87
N PHE A 233 8.97 -12.41 -13.91
CA PHE A 233 9.82 -11.94 -12.82
C PHE A 233 11.23 -11.65 -13.35
#